data_AF-A0A485M6W3-F1
#
_entry.id   AF-A0A485M6W3-F1
#
_cell.length_a   1.000
_cell.length_b   1.000
_cell.length_c   1.000
_cell.angle_alpha   90.00
_cell.angle_beta   90.00
_cell.angle_gamma   90.00
#
_symmetry.space_group_name_H-M   'P 1'
#
loop_
_entity.id
_entity.type
_entity.pdbx_description
1 polymer ?
#
loop_
_entity_poly.entity_id
_entity_poly.type
_entity_poly.pdbx_seq_one_letter_code
_entity_poly.pdbx_strand_id
1 'polypeptide(L)' 'MYKLIEGTEKRGYARGFGLTESGAHEEVDVPVIDGRPVDKGGVPLEPDNRLVTLGETRCESFMNGALLVVVE' A
#
# COMPACT_ATOMS: atom_id res chain seq x y z
N MET A 1 3.94 -5.19 -9.42
CA MET A 1 4.39 -3.78 -9.30
C MET A 1 3.23 -3.02 -8.68
N TYR A 2 3.47 -2.05 -7.79
CA TYR A 2 2.37 -1.30 -7.17
C TYR A 2 1.78 -0.29 -8.14
N LYS A 3 0.47 -0.09 -8.05
CA LYS A 3 -0.22 0.88 -8.89
C LYS A 3 0.06 2.29 -8.39
N LEU A 4 1.01 2.96 -9.03
CA LEU A 4 1.32 4.36 -8.77
C LEU A 4 0.16 5.26 -9.22
N ILE A 5 -0.20 6.22 -8.36
CA ILE A 5 -1.19 7.27 -8.63
C ILE A 5 -0.52 8.62 -8.85
N GLU A 6 0.70 8.80 -8.34
CA GLU A 6 1.53 9.99 -8.54
C GLU A 6 3.02 9.63 -8.50
N GLY A 7 3.85 10.34 -9.27
CA GLY A 7 5.31 10.28 -9.18
C GLY A 7 5.96 9.42 -10.26
N THR A 8 7.10 8.83 -9.90
CA THR A 8 7.98 8.04 -10.78
C THR A 8 8.31 6.70 -10.14
N GLU A 9 8.93 5.80 -10.90
CA GLU A 9 9.40 4.49 -10.39
C GLU A 9 10.37 4.61 -9.19
N LYS A 10 11.09 5.73 -9.06
CA LYS A 10 12.03 5.98 -7.95
C LYS A 10 11.37 6.55 -6.70
N ARG A 11 10.33 7.36 -6.88
CA ARG A 11 9.61 8.01 -5.78
C ARG A 11 8.23 8.48 -6.24
N GLY A 12 7.22 8.16 -5.45
CA GLY A 12 5.84 8.53 -5.75
C GLY A 12 4.88 8.07 -4.66
N TYR A 13 3.61 7.98 -5.03
CA TYR A 13 2.55 7.46 -4.20
C TYR A 13 1.80 6.37 -4.96
N ALA A 14 1.50 5.28 -4.27
CA ALA A 14 0.61 4.23 -4.73
C ALA A 14 -0.74 4.35 -4.03
N ARG A 15 -1.78 3.84 -4.69
CA ARG A 15 -3.09 3.69 -4.05
C ARG A 15 -3.01 2.60 -3.00
N GLY A 16 -3.53 2.86 -1.80
CA GLY A 16 -3.69 1.85 -0.77
C GLY A 16 -4.94 2.07 0.07
N PHE A 17 -5.14 1.20 1.05
CA PHE A 17 -6.23 1.25 2.00
C PHE A 17 -5.72 1.01 3.41
N GLY A 18 -5.95 1.99 4.30
CA GLY A 18 -5.57 1.94 5.71
C GLY A 18 -6.73 1.47 6.57
N LEU A 19 -6.44 0.66 7.59
CA LEU A 19 -7.42 0.22 8.59
C LEU A 19 -7.71 1.36 9.56
N THR A 20 -8.99 1.71 9.68
CA THR A 20 -9.48 2.72 10.62
C THR A 20 -9.74 2.12 12.01
N GLU A 21 -9.98 2.97 13.00
CA GLU A 21 -10.34 2.54 14.36
C GLU A 21 -11.64 1.73 14.42
N SER A 22 -12.54 1.93 13.44
CA SER A 22 -13.78 1.15 13.32
C SER A 22 -13.58 -0.21 12.66
N GLY A 23 -12.35 -0.52 12.21
CA GLY A 23 -12.02 -1.75 11.51
C GLY A 23 -12.38 -1.76 10.02
N ALA A 24 -12.73 -0.60 9.45
CA ALA A 24 -12.98 -0.45 8.02
C ALA A 24 -11.67 -0.08 7.29
N HIS A 25 -11.61 -0.36 5.99
CA HIS A 25 -10.51 0.08 5.13
C HIS A 25 -10.91 1.35 4.38
N GLU A 26 -10.10 2.41 4.49
CA GLU A 26 -10.29 3.68 3.77
C GLU A 26 -9.11 3.95 2.85
N GLU A 27 -9.36 4.61 1.72
CA GLU A 27 -8.32 4.91 0.74
C GLU A 27 -7.27 5.89 1.30
N VAL A 28 -6.00 5.56 1.08
CA VAL A 28 -4.86 6.36 1.52
C VAL A 28 -3.77 6.37 0.45
N ASP A 29 -3.03 7.47 0.40
CA ASP A 29 -1.84 7.59 -0.43
C ASP A 29 -0.65 6.93 0.29
N VAL A 30 -0.07 5.91 -0.35
CA VAL A 30 1.04 5.15 0.22
C VAL A 30 2.34 5.59 -0.44
N PRO A 31 3.29 6.17 0.29
CA PRO A 31 4.56 6.58 -0.29
C PRO A 31 5.34 5.35 -0.78
N VAL A 32 5.91 5.47 -1.97
CA VAL A 32 6.73 4.43 -2.61
C VAL A 32 8.09 5.02 -2.94
N ILE A 33 9.17 4.32 -2.58
CA ILE A 33 10.56 4.66 -2.91
C ILE A 33 11.22 3.42 -3.53
N ASP A 34 11.88 3.60 -4.67
CA ASP A 34 12.52 2.53 -5.45
C ASP A 34 11.62 1.29 -5.62
N GLY A 35 10.34 1.55 -5.96
CA GLY A 35 9.31 0.54 -6.15
C GLY A 35 8.80 -0.15 -4.89
N ARG A 36 9.18 0.30 -3.68
CA ARG A 36 8.75 -0.29 -2.40
C ARG A 36 7.89 0.68 -1.57
N PRO A 37 6.75 0.23 -1.00
CA PRO A 37 6.02 0.97 0.01
C PRO A 37 6.93 1.28 1.20
N VAL A 38 6.87 2.51 1.69
CA VAL A 38 7.65 2.96 2.84
C VAL A 38 6.75 3.53 3.93
N ASP A 39 7.26 3.60 5.15
CA ASP A 39 6.60 4.33 6.23
C ASP A 39 6.82 5.86 6.12
N LYS A 40 6.31 6.62 7.09
CA LYS A 40 6.48 8.08 7.16
C LYS A 40 7.95 8.52 7.29
N GLY A 41 8.83 7.63 7.76
CA GLY A 41 10.27 7.86 7.86
C GLY A 41 11.04 7.47 6.60
N GLY A 42 10.38 6.91 5.58
CA GLY A 42 11.02 6.40 4.37
C GLY A 42 11.63 5.01 4.53
N VAL A 43 11.30 4.28 5.60
CA VAL A 43 11.77 2.91 5.81
C VAL A 43 10.89 1.96 5.00
N PRO A 44 11.47 1.07 4.17
CA PRO A 44 10.71 0.07 3.43
C PRO A 44 9.85 -0.82 4.35
N LEU A 45 8.59 -0.96 3.99
CA LEU A 45 7.67 -1.87 4.67
C LEU A 45 7.92 -3.30 4.20
N GLU A 46 7.92 -4.23 5.15
CA GLU A 46 7.94 -5.66 4.83
C GLU A 46 6.52 -6.15 4.52
N PRO A 47 6.32 -6.90 3.42
CA PRO A 47 5.03 -7.46 3.11
C PRO A 47 4.69 -8.58 4.09
N ASP A 48 3.40 -8.70 4.43
CA ASP A 48 2.88 -9.84 5.22
C ASP A 48 2.89 -11.15 4.40
N ASN A 49 3.36 -11.12 3.15
CA ASN A 49 3.29 -12.21 2.16
C ASN A 49 1.85 -12.70 1.91
N ARG A 50 0.88 -11.78 2.00
CA ARG A 50 -0.54 -12.06 1.79
C ARG A 50 -1.12 -11.10 0.76
N LEU A 51 -1.80 -11.66 -0.24
CA LEU A 51 -2.61 -10.91 -1.19
C LEU A 51 -4.08 -10.93 -0.76
N VAL A 52 -4.72 -9.75 -0.82
CA VAL A 52 -6.11 -9.53 -0.44
C VAL A 52 -6.87 -8.97 -1.64
N THR A 53 -8.11 -9.40 -1.82
CA THR A 53 -9.00 -8.87 -2.87
C THR A 53 -10.07 -8.00 -2.23
N LEU A 54 -10.12 -6.72 -2.59
CA LEU A 54 -11.15 -5.75 -2.21
C LEU A 54 -12.02 -5.44 -3.42
N GLY A 55 -13.20 -6.07 -3.51
CA GLY A 55 -14.04 -6.02 -4.71
C GLY A 55 -13.29 -6.57 -5.92
N GLU A 56 -12.98 -5.73 -6.89
CA GLU A 56 -12.20 -6.08 -8.09
C GLU A 56 -10.70 -5.73 -7.95
N THR A 57 -10.30 -5.10 -6.84
CA THR A 57 -8.93 -4.60 -6.64
C THR A 57 -8.09 -5.63 -5.88
N ARG A 58 -6.94 -5.99 -6.43
CA ARG A 58 -5.96 -6.84 -5.73
C ARG A 58 -4.97 -5.96 -4.97
N CYS A 59 -4.69 -6.34 -3.73
CA CYS A 59 -3.78 -5.62 -2.85
C CYS A 59 -2.78 -6.58 -2.20
N GLU A 60 -1.60 -6.08 -1.89
CA GLU A 60 -0.65 -6.74 -1.00
C GLU A 60 -0.79 -6.18 0.42
N SER A 61 -0.70 -7.06 1.41
CA SER A 61 -0.90 -6.73 2.83
C SER A 61 0.41 -6.34 3.49
N PHE A 62 0.35 -5.29 4.30
CA PHE A 62 1.45 -4.79 5.12
C PHE A 62 0.94 -4.49 6.53
N MET A 63 1.88 -4.41 7.46
CA MET A 63 1.60 -4.04 8.86
C MET A 63 0.52 -4.93 9.48
N ASN A 64 0.59 -6.24 9.24
CA ASN A 64 -0.40 -7.22 9.70
C ASN A 64 -1.85 -6.90 9.24
N GLY A 65 -1.98 -6.44 7.99
CA GLY A 65 -3.27 -6.08 7.38
C GLY A 65 -3.81 -4.70 7.74
N ALA A 66 -3.06 -3.91 8.51
CA ALA A 66 -3.42 -2.51 8.76
C ALA A 66 -3.25 -1.62 7.52
N LEU A 67 -2.44 -2.06 6.55
CA LEU A 67 -2.27 -1.40 5.26
C LEU A 67 -2.39 -2.41 4.13
N LEU A 68 -3.16 -2.06 3.10
CA LEU A 68 -3.30 -2.82 1.87
C LEU A 68 -2.85 -1.93 0.71
N VAL A 69 -1.86 -2.35 -0.09
CA VAL A 69 -1.36 -1.54 -1.22
C VAL A 69 -1.78 -2.18 -2.53
N VAL A 70 -2.39 -1.41 -3.43
CA VAL A 70 -2.91 -1.92 -4.70
C VAL A 70 -1.76 -2.41 -5.59
N VAL A 71 -1.89 -3.63 -6.10
CA VAL A 71 -0.98 -4.20 -7.10
C VAL A 71 -1.62 -4.14 -8.48
N GLU A 72 -0.81 -3.90 -9.51
CA GLU A 72 -1.21 -4.10 -10.91
C GLU A 72 -1.26 -5.58 -11.28
#